data_AF-A5E803-F1
#
_entry.id   AF-A5E803-F1
#
_cell.length_a   1.000
_cell.length_b   1.000
_cell.length_c   1.000
_cell.angle_alpha   90.00
_cell.angle_beta   90.00
_cell.angle_gamma   90.00
#
_symmetry.space_group_name_H-M   'P 1'
#
loop_
_entity.id
_entity.type
_entity.pdbx_description
1 polymer ?
#
loop_
_entity_poly.entity_id
_entity_poly.type
_entity_poly.pdbx_seq_one_letter_code
_entity_poly.pdbx_strand_id
1 'polypeptide(L)'
;MSDSVQSEAIEQFIAITGIESNGDVEEKVLRLLNVHDNNLNNAISTYFDTGFESIETASETVGGNISGSSAVDAREIENDDDMEQLIHRSSMASRNEMVNLQTQMMMNSLIPRLPKAPQISTRWQLDVGIHTSIIHEREEKEKERQEERQETQETENFATTNSSTENKELLDQEENFENNDRGKDQEKPKSNTSLLNTIYFILLVIPKSVILVLLASIKFVFGLGFGSWPSQNLNNFRQHANFNYDNFHPNYKYLETLLERATIFNEYEIHESEFNELHTLCQREYDWLFVVLANDSKESNGFVNKLFSHLAFKRMFAKTNGHYKNTKLFLGNVDHSPEAFEIAKTYKVRKIPYVMLIANVSPSPDIMPSMSIVYKSNLAKMFIEEEEVGMTVQKVTKQLSKNCEKFYPQLIAAKYDKQEMDISRMIRQQQDDAYLQSLVQDQIKKQQREEEKKLQREAQSLQNIKTLFLLDLFNSGYLHKVSESNEVLKVAVKLPHGKRLVEQFDKSLTVLDFYIFIELKLFVENLLTEHSLESKEELIAKVDNLKNELEIIDEVKEKYSTIQDYYKDMGFKFEVLQPYPKKVIAVDADLQIGSAPEFKGANFLIEYIIEDDDEEEGEEGEGEEAK
;
A
#
# COMPACT_ATOMS: atom_id res chain seq x y z
N MET A 1 9.42 -60.28 21.09
CA MET A 1 9.45 -58.95 21.75
C MET A 1 8.75 -57.87 20.94
N SER A 2 8.51 -58.02 19.62
CA SER A 2 7.70 -57.06 18.83
C SER A 2 6.22 -57.12 19.17
N ASP A 3 5.65 -58.32 19.27
CA ASP A 3 4.19 -58.49 19.33
C ASP A 3 3.60 -57.99 20.66
N SER A 4 4.37 -58.08 21.75
CA SER A 4 3.97 -57.53 23.06
C SER A 4 3.95 -56.00 23.08
N VAL A 5 4.89 -55.36 22.37
CA VAL A 5 4.99 -53.89 22.28
C VAL A 5 3.90 -53.34 21.38
N GLN A 6 3.54 -54.06 20.31
CA GLN A 6 2.43 -53.70 19.44
C GLN A 6 1.08 -53.84 20.14
N SER A 7 0.87 -54.92 20.92
CA SER A 7 -0.35 -55.08 21.72
C SER A 7 -0.55 -53.96 22.75
N GLU A 8 0.53 -53.55 23.43
CA GLU A 8 0.48 -52.46 24.41
C GLU A 8 0.18 -51.10 23.76
N ALA A 9 0.72 -50.83 22.57
CA ALA A 9 0.44 -49.60 21.83
C ALA A 9 -1.01 -49.52 21.35
N ILE A 10 -1.61 -50.64 20.95
CA ILE A 10 -3.04 -50.70 20.55
C ILE A 10 -3.93 -50.45 21.77
N GLU A 11 -3.66 -51.11 22.89
CA GLU A 11 -4.42 -50.90 24.14
C GLU A 11 -4.36 -49.44 24.60
N GLN A 12 -3.18 -48.82 24.55
CA GLN A 12 -3.01 -47.40 24.89
C GLN A 12 -3.76 -46.48 23.92
N PHE A 13 -3.73 -46.78 22.61
CA PHE A 13 -4.46 -46.02 21.60
C PHE A 13 -5.96 -46.06 21.85
N ILE A 14 -6.51 -47.25 22.10
CA ILE A 14 -7.93 -47.46 22.37
C ILE A 14 -8.35 -46.77 23.67
N ALA A 15 -7.54 -46.86 24.73
CA ALA A 15 -7.81 -46.20 25.99
C ALA A 15 -7.86 -44.66 25.89
N ILE A 16 -7.01 -44.06 25.05
CA ILE A 16 -6.95 -42.60 24.88
C ILE A 16 -8.07 -42.10 23.95
N THR A 17 -8.37 -42.83 22.88
CA THR A 17 -9.37 -42.43 21.89
C THR A 17 -10.81 -42.78 22.31
N GLY A 18 -10.98 -43.71 23.25
CA GLY A 18 -12.28 -44.11 23.79
C GLY A 18 -13.13 -44.96 22.83
N ILE A 19 -12.52 -45.54 21.80
CA ILE A 19 -13.20 -46.38 20.81
C ILE A 19 -13.47 -47.76 21.42
N GLU A 20 -14.59 -48.40 21.08
CA GLU A 20 -14.87 -49.76 21.52
C GLU A 20 -13.94 -50.78 20.83
N SER A 21 -13.27 -51.62 21.62
CA SER A 21 -12.34 -52.66 21.11
C SER A 21 -13.13 -53.72 20.35
N ASN A 22 -13.06 -53.65 19.02
CA ASN A 22 -13.58 -54.67 18.10
C ASN A 22 -12.42 -55.10 17.18
N GLY A 23 -12.40 -56.37 16.75
CA GLY A 23 -11.28 -56.92 15.96
C GLY A 23 -10.94 -56.12 14.70
N ASP A 24 -11.95 -55.56 14.02
CA ASP A 24 -11.75 -54.72 12.83
C ASP A 24 -11.10 -53.36 13.17
N VAL A 25 -11.40 -52.81 14.36
CA VAL A 25 -10.83 -51.54 14.84
C VAL A 25 -9.36 -51.74 15.22
N GLU A 26 -9.04 -52.84 15.90
CA GLU A 26 -7.66 -53.18 16.26
C GLU A 26 -6.77 -53.32 15.02
N GLU A 27 -7.28 -53.90 13.92
CA GLU A 27 -6.55 -53.97 12.66
C GLU A 27 -6.34 -52.59 12.02
N LYS A 28 -7.35 -51.71 12.04
CA LYS A 28 -7.23 -50.34 11.53
C LYS A 28 -6.23 -49.52 12.37
N VAL A 29 -6.24 -49.67 13.70
CA VAL A 29 -5.28 -49.03 14.61
C VAL A 29 -3.86 -49.54 14.36
N LEU A 30 -3.68 -50.85 14.15
CA LEU A 30 -2.38 -51.43 13.79
C LEU A 30 -1.84 -50.86 12.47
N ARG A 31 -2.70 -50.70 11.47
CA ARG A 31 -2.31 -50.09 10.19
C ARG A 31 -1.93 -48.62 10.37
N LEU A 32 -2.71 -47.86 11.15
CA LEU A 32 -2.41 -46.46 11.44
C LEU A 32 -1.08 -46.31 12.18
N LEU A 33 -0.84 -47.14 13.20
CA LEU A 33 0.42 -47.17 13.94
C LEU A 33 1.59 -47.52 13.01
N ASN A 34 1.43 -48.49 12.11
CA ASN A 34 2.48 -48.83 11.14
C ASN A 34 2.77 -47.70 10.15
N VAL A 35 1.76 -46.93 9.71
CA VAL A 35 1.97 -45.74 8.86
C VAL A 35 2.81 -44.68 9.59
N HIS A 36 2.70 -44.60 10.91
CA HIS A 36 3.41 -43.64 11.75
C HIS A 36 4.58 -44.25 12.54
N ASP A 37 5.20 -45.33 12.05
CA ASP A 37 6.37 -46.00 12.67
C ASP A 37 6.16 -46.39 14.16
N ASN A 38 4.95 -46.80 14.53
CA ASN A 38 4.48 -47.08 15.90
C ASN A 38 4.55 -45.88 16.86
N ASN A 39 4.56 -44.65 16.34
CA ASN A 39 4.47 -43.44 17.16
C ASN A 39 3.01 -43.14 17.53
N LEU A 40 2.65 -43.49 18.76
CA LEU A 40 1.30 -43.38 19.31
C LEU A 40 0.71 -41.96 19.18
N ASN A 41 1.49 -40.92 19.50
CA ASN A 41 0.98 -39.54 19.53
C ASN A 41 0.59 -39.05 18.13
N ASN A 42 1.38 -39.40 17.11
CA ASN A 42 1.11 -39.02 15.74
C ASN A 42 -0.13 -39.74 15.21
N ALA A 43 -0.23 -41.06 15.47
CA ALA A 43 -1.39 -41.85 15.09
C ALA A 43 -2.68 -41.31 15.73
N ILE A 44 -2.64 -40.93 17.02
CA ILE A 44 -3.81 -40.36 17.72
C ILE A 44 -4.20 -39.01 17.11
N SER A 45 -3.24 -38.12 16.80
CA SER A 45 -3.52 -36.84 16.15
C SER A 45 -4.20 -37.05 14.80
N THR A 46 -3.65 -37.93 13.96
CA THR A 46 -4.22 -38.23 12.64
C THR A 46 -5.61 -38.84 12.73
N TYR A 47 -5.88 -39.67 13.76
CA TYR A 47 -7.21 -40.20 14.02
C TYR A 47 -8.20 -39.12 14.44
N PHE A 48 -7.83 -38.17 15.30
CA PHE A 48 -8.72 -37.06 15.67
C PHE A 48 -9.01 -36.12 14.49
N ASP A 49 -8.04 -35.93 13.60
CA ASP A 49 -8.19 -35.04 12.45
C ASP A 49 -9.00 -35.67 11.31
N THR A 50 -8.79 -36.97 11.02
CA THR A 50 -9.31 -37.62 9.80
C THR A 50 -9.98 -38.97 10.03
N GLY A 51 -10.05 -39.46 11.27
CA GLY A 51 -10.53 -40.80 11.58
C GLY A 51 -9.64 -41.89 10.96
N PHE A 52 -10.26 -42.98 10.49
CA PHE A 52 -9.58 -44.07 9.78
C PHE A 52 -9.55 -43.89 8.25
N GLU A 53 -10.11 -42.80 7.71
CA GLU A 53 -10.26 -42.57 6.26
C GLU A 53 -8.90 -42.39 5.54
N SER A 54 -7.90 -41.87 6.27
CA SER A 54 -6.52 -41.74 5.77
C SER A 54 -5.87 -43.08 5.40
N ILE A 55 -6.39 -44.21 5.90
CA ILE A 55 -5.90 -45.56 5.61
C ILE A 55 -6.66 -46.18 4.43
N GLU A 56 -7.95 -45.85 4.28
CA GLU A 56 -8.80 -46.42 3.23
C GLU A 56 -8.40 -45.91 1.84
N THR A 57 -7.99 -44.63 1.74
CA THR A 57 -7.46 -44.04 0.50
C THR A 57 -6.11 -44.62 0.06
N ALA A 58 -5.31 -45.16 0.98
CA ALA A 58 -4.05 -45.84 0.66
C ALA A 58 -4.26 -47.25 0.08
N SER A 59 -5.47 -47.82 0.19
CA SER A 59 -5.76 -49.20 -0.25
C SER A 59 -6.28 -49.33 -1.68
N GLU A 60 -6.64 -48.24 -2.37
CA GLU A 60 -7.25 -48.31 -3.72
C GLU A 60 -6.27 -48.16 -4.90
N THR A 61 -4.96 -48.05 -4.67
CA THR A 61 -3.96 -47.87 -5.74
C THR A 61 -3.24 -49.14 -6.19
N VAL A 62 -3.83 -50.33 -6.00
CA VAL A 62 -3.33 -51.58 -6.58
C VAL A 62 -4.47 -52.41 -7.18
N GLY A 63 -4.88 -52.10 -8.42
CA GLY A 63 -5.73 -52.99 -9.19
C GLY A 63 -6.33 -52.42 -10.48
N GLY A 64 -5.71 -52.72 -11.63
CA GLY A 64 -6.45 -52.90 -12.89
C GLY A 64 -6.29 -51.85 -14.00
N ASN A 65 -5.52 -52.21 -15.04
CA ASN A 65 -5.58 -51.64 -16.38
C ASN A 65 -6.92 -51.96 -17.08
N ILE A 66 -7.37 -51.10 -18.01
CA ILE A 66 -7.75 -51.38 -19.43
C ILE A 66 -8.80 -50.38 -19.97
N SER A 67 -8.44 -49.71 -21.06
CA SER A 67 -9.19 -49.10 -22.18
C SER A 67 -10.64 -48.59 -22.02
N GLY A 68 -10.89 -47.41 -22.63
CA GLY A 68 -12.00 -47.24 -23.58
C GLY A 68 -12.99 -46.09 -23.32
N SER A 69 -12.97 -45.09 -24.21
CA SER A 69 -14.11 -44.43 -24.89
C SER A 69 -15.29 -43.82 -24.10
N SER A 70 -15.78 -42.69 -24.65
CA SER A 70 -17.15 -42.14 -24.60
C SER A 70 -17.52 -41.36 -23.32
N ALA A 71 -17.63 -40.02 -23.35
CA ALA A 71 -18.74 -39.19 -23.87
C ALA A 71 -19.93 -39.03 -22.88
N VAL A 72 -20.51 -37.82 -22.91
CA VAL A 72 -21.81 -37.36 -22.36
C VAL A 72 -21.80 -36.69 -20.98
N ASP A 73 -21.69 -35.35 -21.00
CA ASP A 73 -22.70 -34.31 -20.69
C ASP A 73 -23.68 -34.40 -19.48
N ALA A 74 -24.14 -33.19 -19.08
CA ALA A 74 -25.14 -32.75 -18.08
C ALA A 74 -24.61 -32.40 -16.67
N ARG A 75 -24.48 -31.11 -16.29
CA ARG A 75 -25.51 -30.22 -15.70
C ARG A 75 -26.07 -30.82 -14.39
N GLU A 76 -26.06 -30.19 -13.21
CA GLU A 76 -26.34 -28.80 -12.86
C GLU A 76 -26.25 -28.64 -11.31
N ILE A 77 -25.87 -27.44 -10.82
CA ILE A 77 -26.33 -26.72 -9.59
C ILE A 77 -25.87 -27.27 -8.20
N GLU A 78 -24.95 -26.57 -7.53
CA GLU A 78 -25.20 -25.72 -6.33
C GLU A 78 -23.92 -25.33 -5.57
N ASN A 79 -23.82 -24.02 -5.34
CA ASN A 79 -23.21 -23.31 -4.21
C ASN A 79 -21.68 -23.15 -4.14
N ASP A 80 -21.30 -21.93 -4.49
CA ASP A 80 -20.06 -21.23 -4.14
C ASP A 80 -19.86 -21.15 -2.62
N ASP A 81 -18.73 -21.68 -2.16
CA ASP A 81 -17.85 -21.08 -1.16
C ASP A 81 -16.48 -21.79 -1.30
N ASP A 82 -15.39 -21.05 -1.12
CA ASP A 82 -13.97 -21.48 -1.16
C ASP A 82 -13.23 -21.42 -2.51
N MET A 83 -12.77 -20.22 -2.87
CA MET A 83 -11.65 -20.00 -3.79
C MET A 83 -10.39 -19.54 -3.03
N GLU A 84 -9.82 -20.44 -2.23
CA GLU A 84 -8.40 -20.46 -1.92
C GLU A 84 -7.84 -21.83 -2.29
N GLN A 85 -7.29 -21.96 -3.51
CA GLN A 85 -6.18 -22.86 -3.85
C GLN A 85 -5.98 -22.85 -5.36
N LEU A 86 -4.95 -22.18 -5.87
CA LEU A 86 -4.34 -22.50 -7.16
C LEU A 86 -3.00 -21.79 -7.34
N ILE A 87 -1.98 -22.20 -6.57
CA ILE A 87 -0.58 -22.14 -7.02
C ILE A 87 0.12 -23.39 -6.51
N HIS A 88 0.44 -24.33 -7.40
CA HIS A 88 1.70 -25.09 -7.42
C HIS A 88 1.74 -25.94 -8.69
N ARG A 89 2.13 -25.31 -9.81
CA ARG A 89 2.81 -26.01 -10.91
C ARG A 89 4.29 -25.69 -10.84
N SER A 90 5.04 -26.46 -10.06
CA SER A 90 6.46 -26.70 -10.31
C SER A 90 6.92 -28.05 -9.72
N SER A 91 7.62 -28.82 -10.56
CA SER A 91 8.37 -30.06 -10.30
C SER A 91 7.65 -31.27 -9.69
N MET A 92 6.95 -32.06 -10.52
CA MET A 92 6.89 -33.51 -10.34
C MET A 92 8.24 -34.13 -10.75
N ALA A 93 9.22 -34.12 -9.84
CA ALA A 93 10.40 -34.98 -9.90
C ALA A 93 11.15 -34.99 -8.55
N SER A 94 10.50 -35.46 -7.48
CA SER A 94 11.12 -36.07 -6.30
C SER A 94 10.06 -36.15 -5.19
N ARG A 95 9.30 -37.23 -5.18
CA ARG A 95 8.51 -37.64 -4.00
C ARG A 95 8.95 -39.05 -3.65
N ASN A 96 10.07 -39.16 -2.94
CA ASN A 96 10.36 -40.28 -2.02
C ASN A 96 11.64 -40.14 -1.18
N GLU A 97 12.13 -38.93 -0.90
CA GLU A 97 13.15 -38.73 0.13
C GLU A 97 12.61 -37.77 1.19
N MET A 98 12.22 -38.30 2.35
CA MET A 98 12.07 -37.49 3.56
C MET A 98 13.46 -36.99 3.95
N VAL A 99 13.78 -35.76 3.57
CA VAL A 99 15.09 -35.16 3.85
C VAL A 99 15.15 -34.69 5.29
N ASN A 100 16.09 -35.23 6.06
CA ASN A 100 16.35 -34.82 7.44
C ASN A 100 16.87 -33.36 7.48
N LEU A 101 16.07 -32.45 8.05
CA LEU A 101 16.34 -31.01 8.17
C LEU A 101 17.66 -30.73 8.93
N GLN A 102 18.04 -31.56 9.91
CA GLN A 102 19.31 -31.41 10.61
C GLN A 102 20.51 -31.72 9.71
N THR A 103 20.39 -32.72 8.84
CA THR A 103 21.43 -33.08 7.87
C THR A 103 21.56 -32.00 6.78
N GLN A 104 20.45 -31.41 6.34
CA GLN A 104 20.45 -30.25 5.42
C GLN A 104 21.12 -29.02 6.04
N MET A 105 20.84 -28.69 7.31
CA MET A 105 21.50 -27.56 7.99
C MET A 105 23.02 -27.76 8.12
N MET A 106 23.47 -28.99 8.39
CA MET A 106 24.89 -29.34 8.48
C MET A 106 25.57 -29.27 7.10
N MET A 107 24.94 -29.79 6.04
CA MET A 107 25.50 -29.79 4.67
C MET A 107 25.49 -28.40 4.02
N ASN A 108 24.50 -27.56 4.31
CA ASN A 108 24.42 -26.16 3.84
C ASN A 108 25.53 -25.26 4.42
N SER A 109 26.23 -25.71 5.47
CA SER A 109 27.40 -25.02 6.03
C SER A 109 28.70 -25.31 5.26
N LEU A 110 28.75 -26.39 4.47
CA LEU A 110 29.91 -26.83 3.70
C LEU A 110 29.92 -26.26 2.27
N ILE A 111 28.78 -25.77 1.77
CA ILE A 111 28.70 -25.12 0.46
C ILE A 111 29.21 -23.68 0.58
N PRO A 112 30.24 -23.27 -0.18
CA PRO A 112 30.80 -21.94 -0.09
C PRO A 112 29.75 -20.90 -0.48
N ARG A 113 29.37 -20.05 0.48
CA ARG A 113 28.46 -18.92 0.25
C ARG A 113 29.16 -17.83 -0.55
N LEU A 114 28.41 -17.13 -1.39
CA LEU A 114 28.91 -15.90 -1.99
C LEU A 114 29.18 -14.86 -0.89
N PRO A 115 30.25 -14.06 -1.03
CA PRO A 115 30.53 -13.00 -0.07
C PRO A 115 29.41 -11.97 -0.10
N LYS A 116 28.83 -11.66 1.06
CA LYS A 116 27.77 -10.65 1.19
C LYS A 116 28.29 -9.26 0.81
N ALA A 117 27.41 -8.47 0.22
CA ALA A 117 27.62 -7.05 -0.06
C ALA A 117 26.73 -6.21 0.86
N PRO A 118 27.24 -5.81 2.05
CA PRO A 118 26.48 -4.95 2.95
C PRO A 118 26.38 -3.51 2.44
N GLN A 119 25.40 -2.78 2.94
CA GLN A 119 25.35 -1.32 2.82
C GLN A 119 26.54 -0.67 3.55
N ILE A 120 26.89 0.55 3.12
CA ILE A 120 27.95 1.33 3.76
C ILE A 120 27.41 2.09 4.97
N SER A 121 28.30 2.43 5.92
CA SER A 121 27.92 3.29 7.03
C SER A 121 27.62 4.71 6.55
N THR A 122 26.68 5.41 7.18
CA THR A 122 26.34 6.81 6.89
C THR A 122 27.13 7.81 7.73
N ARG A 123 28.11 7.33 8.52
CA ARG A 123 28.86 8.18 9.47
C ARG A 123 29.63 9.30 8.78
N TRP A 124 30.11 9.06 7.57
CA TRP A 124 30.81 10.05 6.75
C TRP A 124 29.94 11.25 6.37
N GLN A 125 28.60 11.13 6.38
CA GLN A 125 27.70 12.24 6.03
C GLN A 125 27.78 13.38 7.06
N LEU A 126 27.95 13.04 8.34
CA LEU A 126 28.13 14.04 9.39
C LEU A 126 29.44 14.82 9.20
N ASP A 127 30.53 14.11 8.95
CA ASP A 127 31.84 14.72 8.69
C ASP A 127 31.80 15.61 7.44
N VAL A 128 31.12 15.17 6.39
CA VAL A 128 30.87 15.99 5.19
C VAL A 128 30.13 17.28 5.55
N GLY A 129 29.06 17.21 6.35
CA GLY A 129 28.32 18.40 6.80
C GLY A 129 29.16 19.40 7.60
N ILE A 130 30.09 18.89 8.43
CA ILE A 130 31.04 19.73 9.17
C ILE A 130 32.03 20.40 8.19
N HIS A 131 32.58 19.64 7.25
CA HIS A 131 33.55 20.20 6.31
C HIS A 131 32.92 21.12 5.26
N THR A 132 31.70 20.86 4.79
CA THR A 132 30.96 21.77 3.89
C THR A 132 30.70 23.11 4.55
N SER A 133 30.26 23.12 5.82
CA SER A 133 30.03 24.37 6.57
C SER A 133 31.32 25.17 6.78
N ILE A 134 32.43 24.50 7.10
CA ILE A 134 33.75 25.15 7.21
C ILE A 134 34.19 25.76 5.87
N ILE A 135 33.95 25.07 4.75
CA ILE A 135 34.26 25.59 3.42
C ILE A 135 33.41 26.83 3.12
N HIS A 136 32.10 26.78 3.38
CA HIS A 136 31.19 27.90 3.17
C HIS A 136 31.58 29.12 4.01
N GLU A 137 31.91 28.92 5.29
CA GLU A 137 32.37 30.00 6.18
C GLU A 137 33.69 30.64 5.69
N ARG A 138 34.59 29.85 5.10
CA ARG A 138 35.83 30.37 4.48
C ARG A 138 35.52 31.18 3.23
N GLU A 139 34.63 30.69 2.37
CA GLU A 139 34.21 31.38 1.15
C GLU A 139 33.51 32.70 1.46
N GLU A 140 32.66 32.75 2.49
CA GLU A 140 32.01 33.99 2.97
C GLU A 140 33.06 35.00 3.46
N LYS A 141 33.99 34.58 4.33
CA LYS A 141 35.09 35.44 4.79
C LYS A 141 36.02 35.91 3.68
N GLU A 142 36.16 35.14 2.60
CA GLU A 142 36.92 35.55 1.43
C GLU A 142 36.16 36.56 0.57
N LYS A 143 34.84 36.41 0.42
CA LYS A 143 33.98 37.41 -0.23
C LYS A 143 33.96 38.71 0.54
N GLU A 144 33.75 38.67 1.85
CA GLU A 144 33.83 39.86 2.72
C GLU A 144 35.18 40.57 2.57
N ARG A 145 36.29 39.82 2.62
CA ARG A 145 37.64 40.39 2.40
C ARG A 145 37.85 40.93 0.98
N GLN A 146 37.17 40.39 -0.03
CA GLN A 146 37.24 40.90 -1.41
C GLN A 146 36.38 42.15 -1.59
N GLU A 147 35.20 42.21 -0.97
CA GLU A 147 34.31 43.37 -0.93
C GLU A 147 34.98 44.52 -0.18
N GLU A 148 35.56 44.27 1.01
CA GLU A 148 36.36 45.27 1.74
C GLU A 148 37.54 45.79 0.90
N ARG A 149 38.22 44.92 0.14
CA ARG A 149 39.30 45.33 -0.78
C ARG A 149 38.80 46.13 -1.97
N GLN A 150 37.62 45.82 -2.49
CA GLN A 150 37.01 46.57 -3.60
C GLN A 150 36.52 47.94 -3.13
N GLU A 151 35.88 48.04 -1.96
CA GLU A 151 35.49 49.31 -1.34
C GLU A 151 36.71 50.18 -1.01
N THR A 152 37.80 49.56 -0.52
CA THR A 152 39.07 50.27 -0.29
C THR A 152 39.70 50.74 -1.61
N GLN A 153 39.61 49.96 -2.70
CA GLN A 153 40.09 50.38 -4.02
C GLN A 153 39.19 51.44 -4.69
N GLU A 154 37.87 51.43 -4.47
CA GLU A 154 36.96 52.46 -4.96
C GLU A 154 37.14 53.78 -4.20
N THR A 155 37.39 53.72 -2.89
CA THR A 155 37.74 54.89 -2.08
C THR A 155 39.15 55.41 -2.40
N GLU A 156 40.12 54.55 -2.68
CA GLU A 156 41.45 54.94 -3.18
C GLU A 156 41.43 55.49 -4.61
N ASN A 157 40.56 54.98 -5.50
CA ASN A 157 40.35 55.53 -6.85
C ASN A 157 39.60 56.88 -6.82
N PHE A 158 38.81 57.15 -5.77
CA PHE A 158 38.28 58.48 -5.50
C PHE A 158 39.35 59.41 -4.88
N ALA A 159 40.29 58.87 -4.10
CA ALA A 159 41.41 59.60 -3.49
C ALA A 159 42.61 59.84 -4.43
N THR A 160 42.75 59.12 -5.55
CA THR A 160 43.82 59.32 -6.56
C THR A 160 43.51 60.44 -7.57
N THR A 161 42.79 61.48 -7.14
CA THR A 161 42.95 62.82 -7.73
C THR A 161 43.75 63.76 -6.84
N ASN A 162 44.40 63.29 -5.76
CA ASN A 162 45.36 64.09 -5.01
C ASN A 162 46.51 63.25 -4.44
N SER A 163 47.72 63.70 -4.77
CA SER A 163 49.01 63.44 -4.12
C SER A 163 49.58 62.01 -4.17
N SER A 164 50.34 61.77 -5.23
CA SER A 164 51.53 60.92 -5.24
C SER A 164 52.64 61.57 -4.43
N THR A 165 53.22 60.90 -3.42
CA THR A 165 54.68 60.87 -3.18
C THR A 165 55.06 59.84 -2.11
N GLU A 166 55.84 58.84 -2.52
CA GLU A 166 57.06 58.35 -1.88
C GLU A 166 57.09 58.15 -0.34
N ASN A 167 57.22 56.91 0.13
CA ASN A 167 58.54 56.27 0.29
C ASN A 167 58.46 54.89 0.94
N LYS A 168 59.43 54.08 0.52
CA LYS A 168 59.72 52.71 0.90
C LYS A 168 60.73 52.66 2.06
N GLU A 169 60.62 51.57 2.81
CA GLU A 169 61.70 50.68 3.26
C GLU A 169 62.36 50.83 4.66
N LEU A 170 62.49 49.64 5.27
CA LEU A 170 63.43 49.10 6.30
C LEU A 170 62.99 49.17 7.78
N LEU A 171 62.65 48.04 8.41
CA LEU A 171 63.48 47.00 9.10
C LEU A 171 64.12 47.51 10.40
N ASP A 172 63.70 47.01 11.57
CA ASP A 172 64.23 45.84 12.29
C ASP A 172 63.80 45.85 13.78
N GLN A 173 63.58 44.64 14.32
CA GLN A 173 63.86 44.11 15.67
C GLN A 173 63.55 44.89 16.97
N GLU A 174 62.86 44.20 17.89
CA GLU A 174 63.24 43.88 19.30
C GLU A 174 61.94 43.49 20.06
N GLU A 175 61.76 42.24 20.48
CA GLU A 175 62.29 41.53 21.66
C GLU A 175 61.22 41.35 22.76
N ASN A 176 61.05 40.09 23.17
CA ASN A 176 60.86 39.58 24.54
C ASN A 176 59.65 40.04 25.39
N PHE A 177 58.88 39.07 25.92
CA PHE A 177 58.99 38.60 27.32
C PHE A 177 57.95 37.49 27.66
N GLU A 178 58.48 36.39 28.23
CA GLU A 178 58.00 35.50 29.30
C GLU A 178 56.51 35.08 29.48
N ASN A 179 56.28 33.76 29.55
CA ASN A 179 56.18 32.97 30.80
C ASN A 179 55.76 31.51 30.50
N ASN A 180 56.60 30.50 30.77
CA ASN A 180 56.74 29.73 32.02
C ASN A 180 55.54 28.80 32.34
N ASP A 181 55.69 27.48 32.15
CA ASP A 181 55.56 26.51 33.25
C ASP A 181 56.12 25.09 32.96
N ARG A 182 57.13 24.75 33.77
CA ARG A 182 57.49 23.49 34.46
C ARG A 182 56.75 22.20 34.02
N GLY A 183 57.38 21.06 33.72
CA GLY A 183 58.54 20.43 34.35
C GLY A 183 58.08 19.17 35.12
N LYS A 184 58.50 17.96 34.68
CA LYS A 184 58.62 16.74 35.51
C LYS A 184 59.35 15.60 34.76
N ASP A 185 60.61 15.42 35.16
CA ASP A 185 61.36 14.18 35.46
C ASP A 185 61.15 12.92 34.61
N GLN A 186 62.23 12.54 33.90
CA GLN A 186 62.43 11.22 33.31
C GLN A 186 63.32 10.37 34.23
N GLU A 187 62.78 9.24 34.72
CA GLU A 187 63.57 8.13 35.25
C GLU A 187 63.74 7.04 34.18
N LYS A 188 64.99 6.61 33.96
CA LYS A 188 65.37 5.44 33.16
C LYS A 188 65.23 4.16 33.98
N PRO A 189 64.93 3.02 33.34
CA PRO A 189 65.45 1.73 33.82
C PRO A 189 66.35 1.02 32.80
N LYS A 190 67.23 0.20 33.38
CA LYS A 190 68.43 -0.42 32.81
C LYS A 190 68.15 -1.74 32.06
N SER A 191 68.96 -1.94 31.02
CA SER A 191 69.56 -3.18 30.47
C SER A 191 69.00 -4.57 30.81
N ASN A 192 68.66 -5.33 29.75
CA ASN A 192 68.83 -6.78 29.67
C ASN A 192 69.60 -7.11 28.37
N THR A 193 70.93 -7.18 28.43
CA THR A 193 71.84 -7.36 27.28
C THR A 193 72.57 -8.71 27.30
N SER A 194 71.88 -9.82 27.55
CA SER A 194 72.51 -11.15 27.56
C SER A 194 72.03 -12.13 26.47
N LEU A 195 70.99 -11.81 25.69
CA LEU A 195 70.52 -12.65 24.56
C LEU A 195 70.79 -12.05 23.17
N LEU A 196 71.04 -10.74 23.07
CA LEU A 196 71.35 -10.07 21.81
C LEU A 196 72.80 -10.31 21.34
N ASN A 197 73.74 -10.54 22.28
CA ASN A 197 75.15 -10.75 21.95
C ASN A 197 75.43 -12.13 21.34
N THR A 198 74.67 -13.17 21.67
CA THR A 198 74.82 -14.51 21.08
C THR A 198 74.28 -14.60 19.66
N ILE A 199 73.21 -13.86 19.35
CA ILE A 199 72.66 -13.78 17.99
C ILE A 199 73.62 -13.01 17.06
N TYR A 200 74.26 -11.95 17.56
CA TYR A 200 75.28 -11.20 16.80
C TYR A 200 76.49 -12.05 16.42
N PHE A 201 76.92 -12.97 17.28
CA PHE A 201 78.03 -13.90 16.99
C PHE A 201 77.66 -14.95 15.93
N ILE A 202 76.44 -15.47 15.93
CA ILE A 202 75.95 -16.40 14.90
C ILE A 202 75.82 -15.69 13.54
N LEU A 203 75.45 -14.40 13.54
CA LEU A 203 75.29 -13.60 12.33
C LEU A 203 76.62 -13.17 11.69
N LEU A 204 77.74 -13.27 12.40
CA LEU A 204 79.07 -12.85 11.92
C LEU A 204 79.82 -13.96 11.18
N VAL A 205 79.44 -15.23 11.40
CA VAL A 205 80.08 -16.41 10.79
C VAL A 205 79.50 -16.73 9.40
N ILE A 206 78.31 -16.21 9.07
CA ILE A 206 77.64 -16.50 7.80
C ILE A 206 78.02 -15.43 6.76
N PRO A 207 78.49 -15.81 5.56
CA PRO A 207 78.78 -14.86 4.48
C PRO A 207 77.55 -14.00 4.18
N LYS A 208 77.74 -12.68 4.01
CA LYS A 208 76.65 -11.69 3.81
C LYS A 208 75.68 -12.07 2.70
N SER A 209 76.14 -12.78 1.67
CA SER A 209 75.33 -13.31 0.56
C SER A 209 74.32 -14.38 0.99
N VAL A 210 74.68 -15.27 1.92
CA VAL A 210 73.78 -16.31 2.41
C VAL A 210 72.72 -15.72 3.34
N ILE A 211 73.09 -14.73 4.17
CA ILE A 211 72.13 -13.99 5.00
C ILE A 211 71.10 -13.27 4.13
N LEU A 212 71.51 -12.63 3.03
CA LEU A 212 70.60 -11.97 2.10
C LEU A 212 69.64 -12.95 1.42
N VAL A 213 70.10 -14.14 1.06
CA VAL A 213 69.28 -15.19 0.44
C VAL A 213 68.30 -15.81 1.46
N LEU A 214 68.74 -16.04 2.71
CA LEU A 214 67.89 -16.53 3.80
C LEU A 214 66.82 -15.50 4.19
N LEU A 215 67.19 -14.21 4.23
CA LEU A 215 66.23 -13.13 4.45
C LEU A 215 65.26 -12.97 3.27
N ALA A 216 65.71 -13.15 2.03
CA ALA A 216 64.84 -13.09 0.85
C ALA A 216 63.86 -14.27 0.79
N SER A 217 64.31 -15.47 1.16
CA SER A 217 63.47 -16.68 1.18
C SER A 217 62.49 -16.68 2.36
N ILE A 218 62.89 -16.22 3.54
CA ILE A 218 61.98 -16.01 4.68
C ILE A 218 60.96 -14.89 4.35
N LYS A 219 61.38 -13.81 3.66
CA LYS A 219 60.48 -12.76 3.15
C LYS A 219 59.47 -13.27 2.13
N PHE A 220 59.86 -14.23 1.30
CA PHE A 220 58.97 -14.84 0.29
C PHE A 220 57.98 -15.83 0.90
N VAL A 221 58.42 -16.62 1.90
CA VAL A 221 57.61 -17.71 2.48
C VAL A 221 56.62 -17.21 3.54
N PHE A 222 56.94 -16.15 4.31
CA PHE A 222 56.11 -15.74 5.45
C PHE A 222 55.17 -14.55 5.19
N GLY A 223 55.18 -13.92 4.02
CA GLY A 223 54.21 -12.85 3.68
C GLY A 223 54.12 -11.73 4.73
N LEU A 224 55.17 -11.52 5.52
CA LEU A 224 55.26 -10.51 6.57
C LEU A 224 55.44 -9.15 5.91
N GLY A 225 54.31 -8.48 5.68
CA GLY A 225 54.27 -7.09 5.21
C GLY A 225 55.01 -6.18 6.18
N PHE A 226 56.17 -5.70 5.78
CA PHE A 226 56.79 -4.56 6.44
C PHE A 226 56.07 -3.27 6.01
N GLY A 227 55.82 -2.43 7.00
CA GLY A 227 55.38 -1.05 6.83
C GLY A 227 56.16 -0.35 5.72
N SER A 228 55.39 0.39 4.92
CA SER A 228 55.80 1.27 3.85
C SER A 228 57.07 2.07 4.20
N TRP A 229 58.18 1.80 3.51
CA TRP A 229 58.98 2.91 3.00
C TRP A 229 58.14 3.65 1.95
N PRO A 230 58.17 4.99 1.87
CA PRO A 230 57.21 5.78 1.13
C PRO A 230 57.58 5.80 -0.36
N SER A 231 57.40 4.68 -1.05
CA SER A 231 57.11 4.76 -2.48
C SER A 231 55.63 5.06 -2.60
N GLN A 232 55.29 6.29 -2.99
CA GLN A 232 53.91 6.74 -3.27
C GLN A 232 53.34 5.94 -4.46
N ASN A 233 52.93 4.70 -4.24
CA ASN A 233 52.08 3.98 -5.19
C ASN A 233 50.65 4.48 -4.97
N LEU A 234 50.24 5.47 -5.75
CA LEU A 234 48.91 6.07 -5.76
C LEU A 234 47.79 5.02 -5.90
N ASN A 235 48.08 3.88 -6.53
CA ASN A 235 47.13 2.79 -6.79
C ASN A 235 46.93 1.79 -5.63
N ASN A 236 47.64 1.94 -4.51
CA ASN A 236 47.42 1.13 -3.31
C ASN A 236 46.46 1.85 -2.36
N PHE A 237 45.28 1.26 -2.12
CA PHE A 237 44.31 1.84 -1.20
C PHE A 237 44.72 1.60 0.26
N ARG A 238 44.73 2.68 1.06
CA ARG A 238 45.08 2.64 2.49
C ARG A 238 43.84 2.35 3.34
N GLN A 239 43.53 1.06 3.55
CA GLN A 239 42.33 0.60 4.28
C GLN A 239 42.14 1.18 5.70
N HIS A 240 43.24 1.55 6.36
CA HIS A 240 43.23 2.07 7.73
C HIS A 240 43.41 3.60 7.82
N ALA A 241 43.49 4.29 6.69
CA ALA A 241 43.53 5.74 6.68
C ALA A 241 42.12 6.32 6.90
N ASN A 242 42.06 7.53 7.44
CA ASN A 242 40.86 8.35 7.36
C ASN A 242 40.86 9.07 6.00
N PHE A 243 39.66 9.47 5.56
CA PHE A 243 39.51 10.25 4.34
C PHE A 243 40.21 11.61 4.49
N ASN A 244 40.86 12.08 3.42
CA ASN A 244 41.53 13.37 3.41
C ASN A 244 40.55 14.47 2.99
N TYR A 245 39.94 15.14 3.97
CA TYR A 245 38.97 16.20 3.71
C TYR A 245 39.58 17.48 3.11
N ASP A 246 40.90 17.61 3.05
CA ASP A 246 41.55 18.73 2.37
C ASP A 246 41.31 18.72 0.85
N ASN A 247 41.11 17.52 0.27
CA ASN A 247 40.82 17.33 -1.15
C ASN A 247 39.32 17.30 -1.46
N PHE A 248 38.47 17.47 -0.44
CA PHE A 248 37.03 17.39 -0.58
C PHE A 248 36.45 18.69 -1.15
N HIS A 249 35.68 18.56 -2.22
CA HIS A 249 34.90 19.66 -2.76
C HIS A 249 33.44 19.24 -2.93
N PRO A 250 32.46 19.97 -2.36
CA PRO A 250 31.05 19.58 -2.40
C PRO A 250 30.48 19.46 -3.83
N ASN A 251 31.00 20.26 -4.76
CA ASN A 251 30.56 20.30 -6.15
C ASN A 251 31.43 19.44 -7.09
N TYR A 252 32.33 18.61 -6.54
CA TYR A 252 33.17 17.75 -7.37
C TYR A 252 32.35 16.63 -8.01
N LYS A 253 32.45 16.52 -9.34
CA LYS A 253 31.90 15.41 -10.12
C LYS A 253 33.01 14.71 -10.88
N TYR A 254 33.09 13.41 -10.68
CA TYR A 254 34.16 12.60 -11.25
C TYR A 254 33.96 12.39 -12.76
N LEU A 255 32.71 12.23 -13.19
CA LEU A 255 32.30 12.13 -14.58
C LEU A 255 32.73 13.36 -15.37
N GLU A 256 32.61 14.57 -14.81
CA GLU A 256 33.05 15.81 -15.48
C GLU A 256 34.56 15.80 -15.75
N THR A 257 35.34 15.25 -14.81
CA THR A 257 36.79 15.07 -14.96
C THR A 257 37.16 14.07 -16.07
N LEU A 258 36.29 13.08 -16.32
CA LEU A 258 36.45 12.12 -17.42
C LEU A 258 35.84 12.61 -18.75
N LEU A 259 34.82 13.48 -18.68
CA LEU A 259 33.99 13.95 -19.80
C LEU A 259 34.73 14.84 -20.79
N GLU A 260 35.79 15.55 -20.37
CA GLU A 260 36.68 16.27 -21.30
C GLU A 260 37.25 15.36 -22.41
N ARG A 261 37.07 14.03 -22.30
CA ARG A 261 37.57 13.03 -23.26
C ARG A 261 36.52 12.05 -23.85
N ALA A 262 35.23 12.01 -23.45
CA ALA A 262 34.28 11.04 -24.05
C ALA A 262 32.76 11.31 -23.85
N THR A 263 31.98 11.31 -24.95
CA THR A 263 30.49 11.26 -25.00
C THR A 263 29.87 9.90 -24.64
N ILE A 264 30.72 8.92 -24.28
CA ILE A 264 30.39 7.49 -24.19
C ILE A 264 29.57 7.18 -22.93
N PHE A 265 29.74 7.96 -21.86
CA PHE A 265 29.11 7.71 -20.57
C PHE A 265 27.59 7.92 -20.55
N ASN A 266 27.07 8.76 -21.46
CA ASN A 266 25.63 9.05 -21.57
C ASN A 266 24.79 7.82 -21.96
N GLU A 267 25.43 6.80 -22.55
CA GLU A 267 24.76 5.56 -22.97
C GLU A 267 24.41 4.62 -21.80
N TYR A 268 24.94 4.89 -20.60
CA TYR A 268 24.82 4.04 -19.43
C TYR A 268 24.10 4.73 -18.27
N GLU A 269 23.53 3.95 -17.35
CA GLU A 269 22.90 4.45 -16.12
C GLU A 269 23.94 4.55 -15.00
N ILE A 270 24.68 5.66 -15.00
CA ILE A 270 25.77 5.92 -14.06
C ILE A 270 25.31 6.86 -12.96
N HIS A 271 25.67 6.50 -11.72
CA HIS A 271 25.47 7.28 -10.52
C HIS A 271 26.80 7.50 -9.81
N GLU A 272 27.01 8.70 -9.26
CA GLU A 272 28.23 9.07 -8.53
C GLU A 272 28.03 9.13 -7.01
N SER A 273 26.77 9.22 -6.57
CA SER A 273 26.34 9.36 -5.19
C SER A 273 25.19 8.38 -4.86
N GLU A 274 24.76 8.35 -3.61
CA GLU A 274 23.57 7.62 -3.13
C GLU A 274 23.71 6.10 -3.27
N PHE A 275 24.89 5.56 -2.98
CA PHE A 275 25.19 4.14 -3.08
C PHE A 275 24.22 3.26 -2.29
N ASN A 276 23.85 3.67 -1.07
CA ASN A 276 22.94 2.89 -0.23
C ASN A 276 21.51 2.82 -0.80
N GLU A 277 21.05 3.88 -1.46
CA GLU A 277 19.75 3.90 -2.12
C GLU A 277 19.76 2.99 -3.34
N LEU A 278 20.81 3.09 -4.16
CA LEU A 278 21.03 2.20 -5.31
C LEU A 278 21.14 0.73 -4.89
N HIS A 279 21.83 0.45 -3.79
CA HIS A 279 21.94 -0.89 -3.22
C HIS A 279 20.57 -1.44 -2.83
N THR A 280 19.76 -0.64 -2.13
CA THR A 280 18.40 -1.01 -1.72
C THR A 280 17.48 -1.22 -2.93
N LEU A 281 17.58 -0.34 -3.93
CA LEU A 281 16.84 -0.44 -5.19
C LEU A 281 17.18 -1.74 -5.91
N CYS A 282 18.47 -2.03 -6.12
CA CYS A 282 18.91 -3.25 -6.78
C CYS A 282 18.51 -4.51 -6.00
N GLN A 283 18.52 -4.45 -4.67
CA GLN A 283 18.06 -5.54 -3.82
C GLN A 283 16.54 -5.80 -3.98
N ARG A 284 15.73 -4.73 -4.05
CA ARG A 284 14.27 -4.79 -4.20
C ARG A 284 13.80 -5.14 -5.61
N GLU A 285 14.55 -4.73 -6.63
CA GLU A 285 14.20 -4.92 -8.04
C GLU A 285 14.92 -6.10 -8.68
N TYR A 286 15.79 -6.79 -7.92
CA TYR A 286 16.60 -7.91 -8.43
C TYR A 286 17.43 -7.51 -9.65
N ASP A 287 18.01 -6.31 -9.58
CA ASP A 287 18.88 -5.76 -10.62
C ASP A 287 20.35 -5.88 -10.26
N TRP A 288 21.21 -5.77 -11.28
CA TRP A 288 22.65 -5.77 -11.12
C TRP A 288 23.13 -4.41 -10.63
N LEU A 289 24.02 -4.41 -9.64
CA LEU A 289 24.77 -3.24 -9.21
C LEU A 289 26.24 -3.43 -9.56
N PHE A 290 26.77 -2.58 -10.41
CA PHE A 290 28.18 -2.61 -10.81
C PHE A 290 28.91 -1.40 -10.24
N VAL A 291 29.97 -1.63 -9.48
CA VAL A 291 30.71 -0.61 -8.74
C VAL A 291 32.11 -0.50 -9.32
N VAL A 292 32.50 0.71 -9.70
CA VAL A 292 33.85 1.05 -10.16
C VAL A 292 34.41 2.15 -9.28
N LEU A 293 35.53 1.88 -8.64
CA LEU A 293 36.26 2.84 -7.81
C LEU A 293 37.60 3.17 -8.47
N ALA A 294 37.89 4.45 -8.58
CA ALA A 294 39.09 5.00 -9.22
C ALA A 294 39.79 6.01 -8.29
N ASN A 295 40.99 6.43 -8.66
CA ASN A 295 41.78 7.50 -8.05
C ASN A 295 42.22 8.49 -9.14
N ASP A 296 42.92 9.56 -8.77
CA ASP A 296 43.39 10.57 -9.72
C ASP A 296 44.54 10.09 -10.65
N SER A 297 44.98 8.83 -10.51
CA SER A 297 46.07 8.29 -11.32
C SER A 297 45.65 8.17 -12.78
N LYS A 298 46.53 8.60 -13.69
CA LYS A 298 46.30 8.53 -15.15
C LYS A 298 45.97 7.11 -15.62
N GLU A 299 46.60 6.11 -15.01
CA GLU A 299 46.39 4.68 -15.31
C GLU A 299 44.99 4.21 -14.91
N SER A 300 44.49 4.65 -13.74
CA SER A 300 43.15 4.30 -13.27
C SER A 300 42.08 4.93 -14.18
N ASN A 301 42.21 6.21 -14.48
CA ASN A 301 41.30 6.92 -15.38
C ASN A 301 41.37 6.34 -16.81
N GLY A 302 42.57 5.95 -17.26
CA GLY A 302 42.78 5.25 -18.53
C GLY A 302 42.08 3.89 -18.58
N PHE A 303 42.09 3.12 -17.49
CA PHE A 303 41.35 1.87 -17.38
C PHE A 303 39.84 2.09 -17.45
N VAL A 304 39.29 3.06 -16.70
CA VAL A 304 37.86 3.39 -16.72
C VAL A 304 37.43 3.75 -18.15
N ASN A 305 38.12 4.67 -18.81
CA ASN A 305 37.79 5.07 -20.18
C ASN A 305 37.83 3.89 -21.16
N LYS A 306 38.86 3.03 -21.08
CA LYS A 306 38.96 1.84 -21.94
C LYS A 306 37.87 0.80 -21.63
N LEU A 307 37.44 0.65 -20.37
CA LEU A 307 36.36 -0.25 -19.96
C LEU A 307 35.02 0.16 -20.56
N PHE A 308 34.63 1.43 -20.40
CA PHE A 308 33.34 1.93 -20.90
C PHE A 308 33.29 2.07 -22.43
N SER A 309 34.46 2.23 -23.08
CA SER A 309 34.60 2.22 -24.55
C SER A 309 34.56 0.81 -25.14
N HIS A 310 34.69 -0.24 -24.33
CA HIS A 310 34.80 -1.61 -24.83
C HIS A 310 33.45 -2.12 -25.37
N LEU A 311 33.43 -2.62 -26.61
CA LEU A 311 32.19 -3.01 -27.30
C LEU A 311 31.38 -4.08 -26.55
N ALA A 312 32.05 -5.07 -25.93
CA ALA A 312 31.32 -6.10 -25.18
C ALA A 312 30.71 -5.54 -23.88
N PHE A 313 31.34 -4.54 -23.26
CA PHE A 313 30.79 -3.88 -22.08
C PHE A 313 29.55 -3.08 -22.45
N LYS A 314 29.60 -2.35 -23.57
CA LYS A 314 28.45 -1.64 -24.16
C LYS A 314 27.27 -2.58 -24.45
N ARG A 315 27.52 -3.73 -25.08
CA ARG A 315 26.47 -4.73 -25.37
C ARG A 315 25.83 -5.31 -24.11
N MET A 316 26.54 -5.31 -22.98
CA MET A 316 25.99 -5.80 -21.72
C MET A 316 25.14 -4.75 -21.02
N PHE A 317 25.64 -3.52 -20.86
CA PHE A 317 25.08 -2.56 -19.89
C PHE A 317 24.51 -1.27 -20.51
N ALA A 318 24.50 -1.11 -21.83
CA ALA A 318 23.88 0.06 -22.45
C ALA A 318 22.38 0.15 -22.14
N LYS A 319 21.88 1.37 -21.90
CA LYS A 319 20.46 1.65 -21.57
C LYS A 319 19.48 1.19 -22.65
N THR A 320 19.82 1.37 -23.92
CA THR A 320 18.92 1.12 -25.06
C THR A 320 19.00 -0.30 -25.58
N ASN A 321 20.21 -0.78 -25.86
CA ASN A 321 20.46 -2.05 -26.56
C ASN A 321 21.21 -3.08 -25.71
N GLY A 322 21.41 -2.83 -24.41
CA GLY A 322 22.12 -3.74 -23.52
C GLY A 322 21.30 -4.96 -23.13
N HIS A 323 21.95 -6.13 -23.04
CA HIS A 323 21.32 -7.35 -22.52
C HIS A 323 20.85 -7.19 -21.06
N TYR A 324 21.59 -6.41 -20.28
CA TYR A 324 21.32 -6.12 -18.87
C TYR A 324 21.07 -4.62 -18.66
N LYS A 325 20.14 -4.06 -19.45
CA LYS A 325 19.84 -2.62 -19.50
C LYS A 325 19.45 -1.96 -18.16
N ASN A 326 18.88 -2.71 -17.23
CA ASN A 326 18.48 -2.20 -15.90
C ASN A 326 19.65 -2.14 -14.89
N THR A 327 20.87 -2.46 -15.33
CA THR A 327 22.04 -2.46 -14.43
C THR A 327 22.35 -1.04 -13.98
N LYS A 328 22.43 -0.84 -12.66
CA LYS A 328 22.87 0.43 -12.07
C LYS A 328 24.39 0.42 -11.95
N LEU A 329 25.05 1.44 -12.50
CA LEU A 329 26.50 1.59 -12.44
C LEU A 329 26.85 2.68 -11.42
N PHE A 330 27.59 2.33 -10.37
CA PHE A 330 28.17 3.30 -9.44
C PHE A 330 29.62 3.58 -9.83
N LEU A 331 29.96 4.85 -10.02
CA LEU A 331 31.31 5.29 -10.36
C LEU A 331 31.77 6.35 -9.35
N GLY A 332 32.85 6.07 -8.62
CA GLY A 332 33.34 6.99 -7.59
C GLY A 332 34.86 7.16 -7.62
N ASN A 333 35.31 8.40 -7.38
CA ASN A 333 36.71 8.70 -7.12
C ASN A 333 36.98 8.69 -5.62
N VAL A 334 37.87 7.80 -5.19
CA VAL A 334 38.19 7.54 -3.78
C VAL A 334 38.96 8.70 -3.13
N ASP A 335 39.66 9.52 -3.91
CA ASP A 335 40.47 10.62 -3.38
C ASP A 335 39.63 11.88 -3.07
N HIS A 336 38.50 12.04 -3.76
CA HIS A 336 37.63 13.21 -3.65
C HIS A 336 36.25 12.92 -3.05
N SER A 337 35.73 11.70 -3.16
CA SER A 337 34.41 11.32 -2.64
C SER A 337 34.54 10.52 -1.33
N PRO A 338 34.07 11.07 -0.19
CA PRO A 338 34.00 10.35 1.09
C PRO A 338 33.15 9.09 1.02
N GLU A 339 32.09 9.12 0.21
CA GLU A 339 31.23 7.96 -0.03
C GLU A 339 32.00 6.83 -0.73
N ALA A 340 32.72 7.14 -1.81
CA ALA A 340 33.56 6.18 -2.53
C ALA A 340 34.66 5.60 -1.64
N PHE A 341 35.22 6.42 -0.74
CA PHE A 341 36.20 5.99 0.26
C PHE A 341 35.61 5.01 1.28
N GLU A 342 34.40 5.27 1.79
CA GLU A 342 33.72 4.37 2.72
C GLU A 342 33.30 3.06 2.05
N ILE A 343 32.92 3.09 0.77
CA ILE A 343 32.72 1.88 -0.05
C ILE A 343 34.03 1.08 -0.10
N ALA A 344 35.14 1.73 -0.47
CA ALA A 344 36.45 1.05 -0.55
C ALA A 344 36.84 0.38 0.78
N LYS A 345 36.55 1.03 1.91
CA LYS A 345 36.78 0.50 3.26
C LYS A 345 35.86 -0.68 3.59
N THR A 346 34.56 -0.55 3.37
CA THR A 346 33.53 -1.57 3.64
C THR A 346 33.84 -2.86 2.87
N TYR A 347 34.19 -2.73 1.59
CA TYR A 347 34.49 -3.85 0.71
C TYR A 347 35.95 -4.35 0.79
N LYS A 348 36.76 -3.80 1.71
CA LYS A 348 38.17 -4.16 1.93
C LYS A 348 39.01 -4.13 0.64
N VAL A 349 38.83 -3.07 -0.13
CA VAL A 349 39.57 -2.83 -1.38
C VAL A 349 41.05 -2.66 -1.07
N ARG A 350 41.94 -3.29 -1.86
CA ARG A 350 43.40 -3.18 -1.65
C ARG A 350 44.09 -2.34 -2.71
N LYS A 351 43.56 -2.37 -3.94
CA LYS A 351 44.17 -1.73 -5.11
C LYS A 351 43.10 -1.06 -5.94
N ILE A 352 43.48 0.06 -6.56
CA ILE A 352 42.63 0.89 -7.42
C ILE A 352 43.25 0.91 -8.82
N PRO A 353 42.45 0.80 -9.90
CA PRO A 353 41.00 0.74 -9.94
C PRO A 353 40.44 -0.59 -9.42
N TYR A 354 39.30 -0.50 -8.74
CA TYR A 354 38.56 -1.64 -8.20
C TYR A 354 37.22 -1.77 -8.93
N VAL A 355 36.89 -3.00 -9.32
CA VAL A 355 35.64 -3.30 -10.02
C VAL A 355 34.91 -4.41 -9.28
N MET A 356 33.60 -4.26 -9.12
CA MET A 356 32.76 -5.20 -8.41
C MET A 356 31.37 -5.32 -9.04
N LEU A 357 30.85 -6.54 -9.13
CA LEU A 357 29.48 -6.82 -9.56
C LEU A 357 28.73 -7.46 -8.40
N ILE A 358 27.57 -6.90 -8.06
CA ILE A 358 26.71 -7.32 -6.98
C ILE A 358 25.33 -7.67 -7.55
N ALA A 359 24.71 -8.73 -7.04
CA ALA A 359 23.32 -9.07 -7.31
C ALA A 359 22.69 -9.79 -6.11
N ASN A 360 21.35 -9.80 -6.07
CA ASN A 360 20.58 -10.54 -5.07
C ASN A 360 20.44 -12.01 -5.52
N VAL A 361 21.49 -12.80 -5.29
CA VAL A 361 21.63 -14.16 -5.83
C VAL A 361 22.25 -15.09 -4.80
N SER A 362 22.12 -16.39 -5.03
CA SER A 362 22.76 -17.43 -4.23
C SER A 362 23.54 -18.41 -5.12
N PRO A 363 24.62 -19.02 -4.61
CA PRO A 363 25.40 -19.98 -5.39
C PRO A 363 24.65 -21.28 -5.68
N SER A 364 23.64 -21.62 -4.88
CA SER A 364 22.79 -22.80 -5.00
C SER A 364 21.33 -22.45 -4.67
N PRO A 365 20.35 -23.15 -5.25
CA PRO A 365 18.92 -22.90 -5.00
C PRO A 365 18.53 -23.16 -3.54
N ASP A 366 19.25 -24.03 -2.83
CA ASP A 366 18.97 -24.38 -1.42
C ASP A 366 19.28 -23.25 -0.44
N ILE A 367 20.07 -22.26 -0.86
CA ILE A 367 20.47 -21.11 -0.05
C ILE A 367 19.61 -19.93 -0.47
N MET A 368 18.95 -19.29 0.50
CA MET A 368 18.18 -18.08 0.27
C MET A 368 19.06 -17.00 -0.40
N PRO A 369 18.59 -16.39 -1.50
CA PRO A 369 19.32 -15.33 -2.18
C PRO A 369 19.50 -14.14 -1.24
N SER A 370 20.67 -13.50 -1.35
CA SER A 370 20.96 -12.27 -0.63
C SER A 370 21.89 -11.41 -1.46
N MET A 371 21.97 -10.12 -1.12
CA MET A 371 22.84 -9.20 -1.85
C MET A 371 24.30 -9.62 -1.72
N SER A 372 24.87 -10.13 -2.80
CA SER A 372 26.12 -10.88 -2.83
C SER A 372 27.04 -10.39 -3.93
N ILE A 373 28.35 -10.38 -3.64
CA ILE A 373 29.40 -10.03 -4.59
C ILE A 373 29.65 -11.24 -5.50
N VAL A 374 29.25 -11.09 -6.76
CA VAL A 374 29.37 -12.13 -7.79
C VAL A 374 30.73 -12.06 -8.49
N TYR A 375 31.27 -10.84 -8.63
CA TYR A 375 32.60 -10.62 -9.18
C TYR A 375 33.29 -9.47 -8.46
N LYS A 376 34.60 -9.60 -8.27
CA LYS A 376 35.46 -8.50 -7.83
C LYS A 376 36.84 -8.60 -8.44
N SER A 377 37.46 -7.47 -8.72
CA SER A 377 38.81 -7.38 -9.25
C SER A 377 39.61 -6.30 -8.53
N ASN A 378 40.74 -6.70 -7.94
CA ASN A 378 41.75 -5.77 -7.41
C ASN A 378 42.88 -5.69 -8.42
N LEU A 379 42.85 -4.69 -9.29
CA LEU A 379 43.80 -4.58 -10.39
C LEU A 379 45.15 -4.05 -9.89
N ALA A 380 46.22 -4.78 -10.19
CA ALA A 380 47.57 -4.33 -9.88
C ALA A 380 48.07 -3.36 -10.96
N LYS A 381 48.98 -2.45 -10.58
CA LYS A 381 49.53 -1.43 -11.49
C LYS A 381 50.02 -2.00 -12.83
N MET A 382 50.72 -3.13 -12.81
CA MET A 382 51.24 -3.78 -14.02
C MET A 382 50.16 -4.04 -15.08
N PHE A 383 48.95 -4.42 -14.66
CA PHE A 383 47.86 -4.78 -15.56
C PHE A 383 47.03 -3.58 -16.05
N ILE A 384 47.32 -2.38 -15.55
CA ILE A 384 46.64 -1.12 -15.91
C ILE A 384 47.59 -0.13 -16.58
N GLU A 385 48.82 -0.55 -16.90
CA GLU A 385 49.71 0.21 -17.77
C GLU A 385 49.21 0.20 -19.21
N GLU A 386 49.49 1.27 -19.96
CA GLU A 386 48.83 1.59 -21.23
C GLU A 386 48.83 0.44 -22.25
N GLU A 387 49.92 -0.34 -22.29
CA GLU A 387 50.12 -1.50 -23.15
C GLU A 387 49.23 -2.70 -22.76
N GLU A 388 49.02 -2.95 -21.46
CA GLU A 388 48.29 -4.14 -20.97
C GLU A 388 46.80 -3.89 -20.72
N VAL A 389 46.37 -2.62 -20.56
CA VAL A 389 44.98 -2.28 -20.18
C VAL A 389 43.95 -2.92 -21.10
N GLY A 390 44.21 -2.97 -22.41
CA GLY A 390 43.29 -3.56 -23.38
C GLY A 390 43.00 -5.03 -23.10
N MET A 391 44.04 -5.82 -22.81
CA MET A 391 43.90 -7.24 -22.45
C MET A 391 43.19 -7.41 -21.11
N THR A 392 43.50 -6.56 -20.14
CA THR A 392 42.86 -6.58 -18.81
C THR A 392 41.37 -6.29 -18.91
N VAL A 393 40.96 -5.27 -19.64
CA VAL A 393 39.55 -4.93 -19.88
C VAL A 393 38.82 -6.08 -20.57
N GLN A 394 39.43 -6.73 -21.56
CA GLN A 394 38.84 -7.90 -22.21
C GLN A 394 38.62 -9.06 -21.23
N LYS A 395 39.61 -9.35 -20.36
CA LYS A 395 39.49 -10.40 -19.33
C LYS A 395 38.41 -10.07 -18.30
N VAL A 396 38.36 -8.84 -17.82
CA VAL A 396 37.32 -8.35 -16.89
C VAL A 396 35.94 -8.49 -17.53
N THR A 397 35.76 -7.99 -18.75
CA THR A 397 34.47 -8.04 -19.45
C THR A 397 34.02 -9.48 -19.72
N LYS A 398 34.94 -10.37 -20.12
CA LYS A 398 34.63 -11.80 -20.31
C LYS A 398 34.16 -12.47 -19.01
N GLN A 399 34.80 -12.13 -17.89
CA GLN A 399 34.42 -12.68 -16.59
C GLN A 399 33.09 -12.10 -16.08
N LEU A 400 32.79 -10.84 -16.39
CA LEU A 400 31.48 -10.24 -16.14
C LEU A 400 30.40 -10.97 -16.93
N SER A 401 30.57 -11.16 -18.24
CA SER A 401 29.61 -11.89 -19.10
C SER A 401 29.28 -13.26 -18.54
N LYS A 402 30.33 -14.05 -18.21
CA LYS A 402 30.17 -15.41 -17.65
C LYS A 402 29.36 -15.41 -16.34
N ASN A 403 29.60 -14.44 -15.47
CA ASN A 403 28.93 -14.34 -14.19
C ASN A 403 27.47 -13.85 -14.35
N CYS A 404 27.24 -12.87 -15.23
CA CYS A 404 25.89 -12.43 -15.56
C CYS A 404 25.08 -13.58 -16.16
N GLU A 405 25.59 -14.29 -17.17
CA GLU A 405 24.94 -15.45 -17.79
C GLU A 405 24.60 -16.55 -16.76
N LYS A 406 25.50 -16.80 -15.80
CA LYS A 406 25.29 -17.82 -14.77
C LYS A 406 24.12 -17.51 -13.83
N PHE A 407 24.01 -16.26 -13.36
CA PHE A 407 23.03 -15.92 -12.30
C PHE A 407 21.81 -15.13 -12.82
N TYR A 408 21.81 -14.71 -14.08
CA TYR A 408 20.69 -13.98 -14.67
C TYR A 408 19.36 -14.75 -14.63
N PRO A 409 19.30 -16.07 -14.90
CA PRO A 409 18.05 -16.82 -14.76
C PRO A 409 17.44 -16.75 -13.36
N GLN A 410 18.28 -16.75 -12.32
CA GLN A 410 17.83 -16.62 -10.92
C GLN A 410 17.21 -15.24 -10.65
N LEU A 411 17.82 -14.17 -11.17
CA LEU A 411 17.27 -12.82 -11.04
C LEU A 411 15.94 -12.67 -11.78
N ILE A 412 15.83 -13.24 -12.99
CA ILE A 412 14.59 -13.20 -13.76
C ILE A 412 13.46 -13.92 -13.01
N ALA A 413 13.73 -15.13 -12.49
CA ALA A 413 12.73 -15.88 -11.71
C ALA A 413 12.24 -15.04 -10.53
N ALA A 414 13.16 -14.47 -9.75
CA ALA A 414 12.81 -13.64 -8.60
C ALA A 414 12.01 -12.36 -8.98
N LYS A 415 12.25 -11.79 -10.18
CA LYS A 415 11.44 -10.68 -10.69
C LYS A 415 10.01 -11.11 -11.01
N TYR A 416 9.83 -12.26 -11.65
CA TYR A 416 8.50 -12.77 -11.95
C TYR A 416 7.74 -13.12 -10.68
N ASP A 417 8.39 -13.77 -9.71
CA ASP A 417 7.79 -14.07 -8.40
C ASP A 417 7.32 -12.78 -7.70
N LYS A 418 8.14 -11.73 -7.74
CA LYS A 418 7.75 -10.42 -7.20
C LYS A 418 6.55 -9.82 -7.94
N GLN A 419 6.58 -9.81 -9.28
CA GLN A 419 5.49 -9.27 -10.08
C GLN A 419 4.18 -10.01 -9.82
N GLU A 420 4.22 -11.33 -9.67
CA GLU A 420 3.08 -12.15 -9.30
C GLU A 420 2.53 -11.75 -7.93
N MET A 421 3.40 -11.63 -6.91
CA MET A 421 2.99 -11.19 -5.57
C MET A 421 2.37 -9.79 -5.57
N ASP A 422 2.95 -8.84 -6.32
CA ASP A 422 2.43 -7.47 -6.41
C ASP A 422 1.06 -7.44 -7.10
N ILE A 423 0.85 -8.24 -8.15
CA ILE A 423 -0.45 -8.41 -8.82
C ILE A 423 -1.47 -9.03 -7.85
N SER A 424 -1.10 -10.09 -7.11
CA SER A 424 -2.00 -10.71 -6.13
C SER A 424 -2.43 -9.73 -5.04
N ARG A 425 -1.53 -8.85 -4.56
CA ARG A 425 -1.87 -7.80 -3.59
C ARG A 425 -2.83 -6.77 -4.18
N MET A 426 -2.58 -6.33 -5.41
CA MET A 426 -3.45 -5.39 -6.10
C MET A 426 -4.86 -5.95 -6.30
N ILE A 427 -4.99 -7.23 -6.65
CA ILE A 427 -6.30 -7.89 -6.81
C ILE A 427 -7.06 -7.92 -5.48
N ARG A 428 -6.40 -8.30 -4.38
CA ARG A 428 -7.04 -8.29 -3.05
C ARG A 428 -7.51 -6.90 -2.65
N GLN A 429 -6.68 -5.88 -2.87
CA GLN A 429 -7.07 -4.50 -2.59
C GLN A 429 -8.28 -4.08 -3.43
N GLN A 430 -8.31 -4.42 -4.72
CA GLN A 430 -9.47 -4.13 -5.59
C GLN A 430 -10.74 -4.86 -5.14
N GLN A 431 -10.61 -6.09 -4.64
CA GLN A 431 -11.73 -6.86 -4.08
C GLN A 431 -12.25 -6.23 -2.79
N ASP A 432 -11.35 -5.82 -1.88
CA ASP A 432 -11.71 -5.15 -0.64
C ASP A 432 -12.42 -3.81 -0.94
N ASP A 433 -11.90 -3.03 -1.89
CA ASP A 433 -12.49 -1.75 -2.31
C ASP A 433 -13.90 -1.97 -2.93
N ALA A 434 -14.06 -2.97 -3.79
CA ALA A 434 -15.35 -3.31 -4.39
C ALA A 434 -16.37 -3.80 -3.35
N TYR A 435 -15.93 -4.60 -2.36
CA TYR A 435 -16.77 -5.03 -1.25
C TYR A 435 -17.24 -3.86 -0.40
N LEU A 436 -16.34 -2.93 -0.06
CA LEU A 436 -16.70 -1.73 0.70
C LEU A 436 -17.71 -0.85 -0.05
N GLN A 437 -17.53 -0.69 -1.36
CA GLN A 437 -18.49 0.04 -2.20
C GLN A 437 -19.86 -0.65 -2.21
N SER A 438 -19.91 -1.96 -2.39
CA SER A 438 -21.16 -2.73 -2.34
C SER A 438 -21.85 -2.61 -0.98
N LEU A 439 -21.09 -2.68 0.12
CA LEU A 439 -21.62 -2.57 1.47
C LEU A 439 -22.25 -1.19 1.72
N VAL A 440 -21.58 -0.12 1.26
CA VAL A 440 -22.14 1.25 1.35
C VAL A 440 -23.42 1.36 0.53
N GLN A 441 -23.44 0.79 -0.68
CA GLN A 441 -24.63 0.81 -1.53
C GLN A 441 -25.80 0.05 -0.90
N ASP A 442 -25.54 -1.10 -0.29
CA ASP A 442 -26.57 -1.87 0.43
C ASP A 442 -27.11 -1.12 1.65
N GLN A 443 -26.25 -0.39 2.37
CA GLN A 443 -26.67 0.49 3.47
C GLN A 443 -27.56 1.63 2.97
N ILE A 444 -27.18 2.30 1.88
CA ILE A 444 -27.97 3.39 1.29
C ILE A 444 -29.33 2.86 0.82
N LYS A 445 -29.36 1.73 0.11
CA LYS A 445 -30.61 1.12 -0.37
C LYS A 445 -31.52 0.69 0.77
N LYS A 446 -30.94 0.23 1.89
CA LYS A 446 -31.70 -0.10 3.10
C LYS A 446 -32.30 1.15 3.74
N GLN A 447 -31.52 2.23 3.86
CA GLN A 447 -31.98 3.52 4.40
C GLN A 447 -33.12 4.08 3.55
N GLN A 448 -32.96 4.13 2.22
CA GLN A 448 -33.99 4.61 1.29
C GLN A 448 -35.31 3.83 1.43
N ARG A 449 -35.25 2.49 1.47
CA ARG A 449 -36.44 1.65 1.67
C ARG A 449 -37.11 1.85 3.04
N GLU A 450 -36.33 2.16 4.07
CA GLU A 450 -36.86 2.42 5.41
C GLU A 450 -37.55 3.78 5.47
N GLU A 451 -36.96 4.80 4.84
CA GLU A 451 -37.53 6.13 4.70
C GLU A 451 -38.83 6.10 3.88
N GLU A 452 -38.84 5.41 2.74
CA GLU A 452 -40.04 5.25 1.91
C GLU A 452 -41.17 4.55 2.69
N LYS A 453 -40.86 3.45 3.39
CA LYS A 453 -41.85 2.77 4.24
C LYS A 453 -42.35 3.65 5.39
N LYS A 454 -41.49 4.49 5.95
CA LYS A 454 -41.88 5.43 7.00
C LYS A 454 -42.83 6.49 6.44
N LEU A 455 -42.52 7.07 5.28
CA LEU A 455 -43.38 8.04 4.60
C LEU A 455 -44.73 7.44 4.22
N GLN A 456 -44.74 6.20 3.70
CA GLN A 456 -45.99 5.47 3.42
C GLN A 456 -46.83 5.23 4.68
N ARG A 457 -46.22 4.84 5.80
CA ARG A 457 -46.93 4.66 7.08
C ARG A 457 -47.47 5.97 7.62
N GLU A 458 -46.71 7.06 7.54
CA GLU A 458 -47.15 8.38 7.95
C GLU A 458 -48.34 8.85 7.11
N ALA A 459 -48.27 8.68 5.78
CA ALA A 459 -49.38 8.99 4.88
C ALA A 459 -50.63 8.14 5.16
N GLN A 460 -50.47 6.82 5.38
CA GLN A 460 -51.58 5.94 5.77
C GLN A 460 -52.19 6.33 7.12
N SER A 461 -51.36 6.67 8.11
CA SER A 461 -51.84 7.11 9.42
C SER A 461 -52.68 8.39 9.31
N LEU A 462 -52.24 9.34 8.46
CA LEU A 462 -52.95 10.58 8.19
C LEU A 462 -54.29 10.33 7.49
N GLN A 463 -54.33 9.39 6.53
CA GLN A 463 -55.58 8.96 5.91
C GLN A 463 -56.52 8.30 6.92
N ASN A 464 -56.02 7.43 7.80
CA ASN A 464 -56.83 6.77 8.84
C ASN A 464 -57.44 7.78 9.82
N ILE A 465 -56.68 8.81 10.20
CA ILE A 465 -57.19 9.90 11.05
C ILE A 465 -58.32 10.66 10.33
N LYS A 466 -58.15 10.92 9.03
CA LYS A 466 -59.18 11.57 8.20
C LYS A 466 -60.48 10.78 8.19
N THR A 467 -60.40 9.47 7.93
CA THR A 467 -61.58 8.60 7.84
C THR A 467 -62.27 8.48 9.19
N LEU A 468 -61.52 8.37 10.29
CA LEU A 468 -62.08 8.33 11.65
C LEU A 468 -62.91 9.59 11.95
N PHE A 469 -62.35 10.77 11.70
CA PHE A 469 -63.03 12.04 11.96
C PHE A 469 -64.36 12.13 11.20
N LEU A 470 -64.36 11.77 9.91
CA LEU A 470 -65.58 11.78 9.09
C LEU A 470 -66.60 10.74 9.57
N LEU A 471 -66.17 9.56 10.01
CA LEU A 471 -67.04 8.53 10.60
C LEU A 471 -67.65 8.98 11.94
N ASP A 472 -66.88 9.66 12.80
CA ASP A 472 -67.37 10.26 14.04
C ASP A 472 -68.41 11.34 13.76
N LEU A 473 -68.13 12.22 12.78
CA LEU A 473 -69.04 13.27 12.35
C LEU A 473 -70.35 12.70 11.78
N PHE A 474 -70.27 11.63 10.99
CA PHE A 474 -71.43 10.90 10.48
C PHE A 474 -72.28 10.29 11.59
N ASN A 475 -71.65 9.58 12.55
CA ASN A 475 -72.35 8.94 13.66
C ASN A 475 -73.05 9.95 14.58
N SER A 476 -72.49 11.16 14.72
CA SER A 476 -73.09 12.24 15.51
C SER A 476 -74.39 12.80 14.92
N GLY A 477 -74.79 12.35 13.73
CA GLY A 477 -75.97 12.83 13.00
C GLY A 477 -75.79 14.24 12.41
N TYR A 478 -74.56 14.69 12.20
CA TYR A 478 -74.23 16.05 11.75
C TYR A 478 -75.01 16.47 10.50
N LEU A 479 -75.16 15.58 9.52
CA LEU A 479 -75.92 15.85 8.28
C LEU A 479 -77.39 16.24 8.54
N HIS A 480 -78.01 15.71 9.59
CA HIS A 480 -79.39 16.07 9.94
C HIS A 480 -79.43 17.37 10.74
N LYS A 481 -78.48 17.58 11.67
CA LYS A 481 -78.37 18.80 12.47
C LYS A 481 -78.18 20.06 11.63
N VAL A 482 -77.41 19.95 10.54
CA VAL A 482 -77.13 21.06 9.62
C VAL A 482 -78.34 21.41 8.75
N SER A 483 -79.27 20.48 8.55
CA SER A 483 -80.44 20.64 7.69
C SER A 483 -81.74 21.01 8.43
N GLU A 484 -81.79 20.90 9.76
CA GLU A 484 -82.98 21.21 10.58
C GLU A 484 -82.89 22.61 11.21
N SER A 485 -83.64 23.58 10.68
CA SER A 485 -83.74 24.92 11.30
C SER A 485 -84.98 25.70 10.87
N ASN A 486 -85.29 26.77 11.61
CA ASN A 486 -86.43 27.65 11.36
C ASN A 486 -86.19 28.67 10.23
N GLU A 487 -84.92 28.97 9.90
CA GLU A 487 -84.54 29.92 8.84
C GLU A 487 -83.72 29.25 7.74
N VAL A 488 -84.43 28.77 6.72
CA VAL A 488 -83.85 27.90 5.71
C VAL A 488 -83.42 28.66 4.44
N LEU A 489 -82.23 28.34 3.96
CA LEU A 489 -81.73 28.67 2.62
C LEU A 489 -81.65 27.39 1.77
N LYS A 490 -82.24 27.42 0.56
CA LYS A 490 -82.17 26.30 -0.39
C LYS A 490 -80.96 26.45 -1.30
N VAL A 491 -80.05 25.48 -1.27
CA VAL A 491 -78.83 25.46 -2.08
C VAL A 491 -78.83 24.22 -2.97
N ALA A 492 -78.52 24.40 -4.24
CA ALA A 492 -78.33 23.29 -5.17
C ALA A 492 -76.84 23.08 -5.43
N VAL A 493 -76.34 21.87 -5.26
CA VAL A 493 -74.93 21.53 -5.47
C VAL A 493 -74.85 20.41 -6.50
N LYS A 494 -74.03 20.58 -7.53
CA LYS A 494 -73.73 19.54 -8.51
C LYS A 494 -72.44 18.83 -8.08
N LEU A 495 -72.58 17.56 -7.73
CA LEU A 495 -71.47 16.69 -7.30
C LEU A 495 -70.58 16.31 -8.49
N PRO A 496 -69.32 15.89 -8.27
CA PRO A 496 -68.40 15.48 -9.34
C PRO A 496 -68.91 14.29 -10.17
N HIS A 497 -69.71 13.40 -9.57
CA HIS A 497 -70.39 12.29 -10.28
C HIS A 497 -71.54 12.79 -11.20
N GLY A 498 -71.82 14.10 -11.24
CA GLY A 498 -72.88 14.69 -12.07
C GLY A 498 -74.27 14.66 -11.44
N LYS A 499 -74.43 14.05 -10.26
CA LYS A 499 -75.67 14.06 -9.47
C LYS A 499 -75.92 15.45 -8.89
N ARG A 500 -77.15 15.96 -9.01
CA ARG A 500 -77.57 17.24 -8.43
C ARG A 500 -78.19 17.01 -7.06
N LEU A 501 -77.54 17.55 -6.04
CA LEU A 501 -78.02 17.63 -4.67
C LEU A 501 -78.79 18.93 -4.48
N VAL A 502 -79.95 18.90 -3.81
CA VAL A 502 -80.68 20.12 -3.43
C VAL A 502 -81.05 20.00 -1.98
N GLU A 503 -80.36 20.73 -1.12
CA GLU A 503 -80.52 20.66 0.34
C GLU A 503 -80.89 22.03 0.91
N GLN A 504 -81.39 21.98 2.14
CA GLN A 504 -81.82 23.11 2.93
C GLN A 504 -80.82 23.32 4.07
N PHE A 505 -80.27 24.52 4.18
CA PHE A 505 -79.26 24.87 5.18
C PHE A 505 -79.75 26.00 6.08
N ASP A 506 -79.36 25.99 7.34
CA ASP A 506 -79.54 27.14 8.23
C ASP A 506 -78.67 28.32 7.77
N LYS A 507 -79.21 29.53 7.85
CA LYS A 507 -78.49 30.77 7.54
C LYS A 507 -77.34 31.06 8.48
N SER A 508 -77.37 30.54 9.72
CA SER A 508 -76.30 30.78 10.71
C SER A 508 -75.07 29.88 10.55
N LEU A 509 -75.10 28.90 9.64
CA LEU A 509 -73.96 28.00 9.37
C LEU A 509 -72.80 28.75 8.73
N THR A 510 -71.57 28.32 9.03
CA THR A 510 -70.37 28.92 8.44
C THR A 510 -70.07 28.33 7.05
N VAL A 511 -69.27 29.02 6.25
CA VAL A 511 -68.82 28.48 4.95
C VAL A 511 -67.96 27.22 5.16
N LEU A 512 -67.17 27.15 6.24
CA LEU A 512 -66.45 25.93 6.64
C LEU A 512 -67.39 24.75 6.89
N ASP A 513 -68.48 24.95 7.63
CA ASP A 513 -69.47 23.90 7.91
C ASP A 513 -70.11 23.36 6.62
N PHE A 514 -70.30 24.23 5.63
CA PHE A 514 -70.80 23.86 4.30
C PHE A 514 -69.80 23.00 3.52
N TYR A 515 -68.50 23.33 3.58
CA TYR A 515 -67.46 22.49 2.98
C TYR A 515 -67.38 21.12 3.63
N ILE A 516 -67.41 21.07 4.97
CA ILE A 516 -67.41 19.81 5.73
C ILE A 516 -68.65 18.98 5.41
N PHE A 517 -69.81 19.61 5.26
CA PHE A 517 -71.03 18.92 4.83
C PHE A 517 -70.85 18.26 3.46
N ILE A 518 -70.25 18.96 2.50
CA ILE A 518 -69.97 18.41 1.16
C ILE A 518 -68.97 17.25 1.25
N GLU A 519 -67.88 17.43 2.01
CA GLU A 519 -66.87 16.38 2.20
C GLU A 519 -67.48 15.12 2.82
N LEU A 520 -68.28 15.29 3.87
CA LEU A 520 -68.96 14.19 4.52
C LEU A 520 -69.98 13.50 3.59
N LYS A 521 -70.67 14.27 2.74
CA LYS A 521 -71.61 13.70 1.75
C LYS A 521 -70.86 12.83 0.72
N LEU A 522 -69.76 13.35 0.18
CA LEU A 522 -68.91 12.63 -0.78
C LEU A 522 -68.32 11.37 -0.13
N PHE A 523 -67.83 11.48 1.10
CA PHE A 523 -67.31 10.35 1.86
C PHE A 523 -68.35 9.25 2.09
N VAL A 524 -69.57 9.62 2.51
CA VAL A 524 -70.67 8.66 2.69
C VAL A 524 -71.08 8.00 1.38
N GLU A 525 -71.19 8.76 0.28
CA GLU A 525 -71.50 8.18 -1.03
C GLU A 525 -70.40 7.21 -1.51
N ASN A 526 -69.13 7.52 -1.24
CA ASN A 526 -68.00 6.64 -1.55
C ASN A 526 -68.06 5.35 -0.73
N LEU A 527 -68.28 5.43 0.59
CA LEU A 527 -68.38 4.25 1.46
C LEU A 527 -69.58 3.35 1.12
N LEU A 528 -70.73 3.94 0.77
CA LEU A 528 -71.90 3.17 0.33
C LEU A 528 -71.58 2.38 -0.95
N THR A 529 -70.81 2.98 -1.86
CA THR A 529 -70.38 2.33 -3.10
C THR A 529 -69.35 1.23 -2.83
N GLU A 530 -68.33 1.51 -2.02
CA GLU A 530 -67.24 0.59 -1.68
C GLU A 530 -67.74 -0.66 -0.94
N HIS A 531 -68.65 -0.49 0.03
CA HIS A 531 -69.23 -1.60 0.78
C HIS A 531 -70.51 -2.18 0.18
N SER A 532 -70.90 -1.75 -1.03
CA SER A 532 -72.11 -2.20 -1.74
C SER A 532 -73.38 -2.14 -0.88
N LEU A 533 -73.56 -1.03 -0.16
CA LEU A 533 -74.69 -0.81 0.74
C LEU A 533 -75.78 0.00 0.05
N GLU A 534 -77.04 -0.38 0.24
CA GLU A 534 -78.18 0.28 -0.43
C GLU A 534 -78.75 1.46 0.38
N SER A 535 -78.48 1.49 1.69
CA SER A 535 -79.08 2.45 2.62
C SER A 535 -78.08 3.05 3.61
N LYS A 536 -78.37 4.27 4.09
CA LYS A 536 -77.56 4.94 5.12
C LYS A 536 -77.72 4.28 6.49
N GLU A 537 -78.87 3.66 6.77
CA GLU A 537 -79.09 2.92 8.02
C GLU A 537 -78.17 1.70 8.13
N GLU A 538 -77.92 0.99 7.03
CA GLU A 538 -76.94 -0.10 6.98
C GLU A 538 -75.52 0.37 7.23
N LEU A 539 -75.16 1.56 6.71
CA LEU A 539 -73.85 2.17 6.96
C LEU A 539 -73.68 2.46 8.46
N ILE A 540 -74.69 3.08 9.10
CA ILE A 540 -74.67 3.40 10.55
C ILE A 540 -74.41 2.14 11.39
N ALA A 541 -75.05 1.02 11.06
CA ALA A 541 -74.85 -0.24 11.76
C ALA A 541 -73.42 -0.81 11.63
N LYS A 542 -72.67 -0.41 10.60
CA LYS A 542 -71.28 -0.83 10.35
C LYS A 542 -70.23 0.18 10.81
N VAL A 543 -70.61 1.40 11.17
CA VAL A 543 -69.66 2.47 11.54
C VAL A 543 -68.72 2.04 12.67
N ASP A 544 -69.24 1.38 13.71
CA ASP A 544 -68.39 0.95 14.83
C ASP A 544 -67.38 -0.12 14.42
N ASN A 545 -67.74 -1.01 13.48
CA ASN A 545 -66.80 -1.98 12.93
C ASN A 545 -65.72 -1.29 12.08
N LEU A 546 -66.11 -0.35 11.21
CA LEU A 546 -65.17 0.43 10.40
C LEU A 546 -64.21 1.27 11.24
N LYS A 547 -64.68 1.81 12.38
CA LYS A 547 -63.82 2.51 13.34
C LYS A 547 -62.82 1.59 14.02
N ASN A 548 -63.25 0.38 14.40
CA ASN A 548 -62.37 -0.60 15.04
C ASN A 548 -61.31 -1.17 14.09
N GLU A 549 -61.55 -1.12 12.78
CA GLU A 549 -60.58 -1.52 11.75
C GLU A 549 -59.46 -0.48 11.54
N LEU A 550 -59.64 0.75 12.01
CA LEU A 550 -58.64 1.81 11.89
C LEU A 550 -57.65 1.76 13.07
N GLU A 551 -56.39 1.40 12.79
CA GLU A 551 -55.30 1.42 13.78
C GLU A 551 -54.84 2.85 14.07
N ILE A 552 -55.38 3.48 15.13
CA ILE A 552 -55.09 4.88 15.51
C ILE A 552 -54.71 4.97 17.00
N ILE A 553 -53.74 5.83 17.32
CA ILE A 553 -53.31 6.13 18.70
C ILE A 553 -54.27 7.14 19.33
N ASP A 554 -54.77 6.84 20.54
CA ASP A 554 -55.76 7.66 21.26
C ASP A 554 -55.35 9.14 21.43
N GLU A 555 -54.06 9.43 21.57
CA GLU A 555 -53.54 10.82 21.68
C GLU A 555 -53.81 11.66 20.43
N VAL A 556 -53.80 11.04 19.25
CA VAL A 556 -54.05 11.73 17.97
C VAL A 556 -55.53 11.96 17.74
N LYS A 557 -56.39 11.13 18.33
CA LYS A 557 -57.84 11.28 18.31
C LYS A 557 -58.31 12.55 19.03
N GLU A 558 -57.66 12.90 20.15
CA GLU A 558 -57.99 14.13 20.91
C GLU A 558 -57.61 15.40 20.16
N LYS A 559 -56.55 15.34 19.32
CA LYS A 559 -56.06 16.48 18.54
C LYS A 559 -57.07 16.98 17.49
N TYR A 560 -57.87 16.10 16.91
CA TYR A 560 -58.84 16.42 15.85
C TYR A 560 -60.29 16.44 16.36
N SER A 561 -60.51 16.98 17.56
CA SER A 561 -61.84 16.98 18.19
C SER A 561 -62.81 18.00 17.58
N THR A 562 -62.31 19.08 16.96
CA THR A 562 -63.14 20.15 16.40
C THR A 562 -62.97 20.26 14.88
N ILE A 563 -64.02 20.71 14.19
CA ILE A 563 -64.02 20.99 12.74
C ILE A 563 -62.91 21.96 12.32
N GLN A 564 -62.59 22.95 13.16
CA GLN A 564 -61.52 23.91 12.91
C GLN A 564 -60.12 23.26 12.99
N ASP A 565 -59.92 22.33 13.94
CA ASP A 565 -58.66 21.60 14.09
C ASP A 565 -58.43 20.64 12.93
N TYR A 566 -59.52 20.01 12.46
CA TYR A 566 -59.51 19.19 11.24
C TYR A 566 -59.10 20.02 10.02
N TYR A 567 -59.75 21.16 9.75
CA TYR A 567 -59.43 21.97 8.57
C TYR A 567 -58.02 22.56 8.59
N LYS A 568 -57.49 22.88 9.77
CA LYS A 568 -56.16 23.48 9.91
C LYS A 568 -55.02 22.57 9.43
N ASP A 569 -55.14 21.27 9.69
CA ASP A 569 -54.12 20.29 9.30
C ASP A 569 -54.54 19.48 8.06
N MET A 570 -55.84 19.41 7.74
CA MET A 570 -56.41 18.58 6.66
C MET A 570 -57.18 19.48 5.67
N GLY A 571 -56.54 19.79 4.54
CA GLY A 571 -57.18 20.53 3.45
C GLY A 571 -58.28 19.72 2.75
N PHE A 572 -59.22 20.42 2.11
CA PHE A 572 -60.24 19.81 1.26
C PHE A 572 -59.63 19.43 -0.10
N LYS A 573 -59.96 18.24 -0.60
CA LYS A 573 -59.52 17.77 -1.93
C LYS A 573 -60.41 18.27 -3.08
N PHE A 574 -61.26 19.26 -2.82
CA PHE A 574 -62.22 19.79 -3.79
C PHE A 574 -62.47 21.28 -3.56
N GLU A 575 -62.94 21.95 -4.60
CA GLU A 575 -63.36 23.34 -4.55
C GLU A 575 -64.86 23.48 -4.84
N VAL A 576 -65.49 24.44 -4.18
CA VAL A 576 -66.88 24.82 -4.45
C VAL A 576 -66.88 26.05 -5.34
N LEU A 577 -67.51 25.90 -6.51
CA LEU A 577 -67.54 26.90 -7.56
C LEU A 577 -68.97 27.36 -7.80
N GLN A 578 -69.19 28.67 -7.87
CA GLN A 578 -70.39 29.23 -8.49
C GLN A 578 -70.18 29.25 -10.01
N PRO A 579 -71.08 28.69 -10.84
CA PRO A 579 -70.86 28.56 -12.28
C PRO A 579 -71.03 29.89 -13.02
N TYR A 580 -71.92 30.77 -12.56
CA TYR A 580 -72.18 32.07 -13.18
C TYR A 580 -72.50 33.15 -12.12
N PRO A 581 -71.72 34.26 -12.07
CA PRO A 581 -70.37 34.39 -12.64
C PRO A 581 -69.42 33.33 -12.03
N LYS A 582 -68.42 32.84 -12.80
CA LYS A 582 -67.47 31.82 -12.31
C LYS A 582 -66.70 32.40 -11.11
N LYS A 583 -66.93 31.85 -9.92
CA LYS A 583 -66.27 32.29 -8.68
C LYS A 583 -66.00 31.08 -7.78
N VAL A 584 -64.75 30.92 -7.35
CA VAL A 584 -64.37 29.97 -6.30
C VAL A 584 -64.81 30.56 -4.96
N ILE A 585 -65.55 29.80 -4.17
CA ILE A 585 -65.92 30.19 -2.82
C ILE A 585 -64.72 29.89 -1.92
N ALA A 586 -64.17 30.88 -1.22
CA ALA A 586 -63.10 30.63 -0.27
C ALA A 586 -63.69 29.98 0.99
N VAL A 587 -62.95 29.05 1.59
CA VAL A 587 -63.31 28.50 2.90
C VAL A 587 -63.12 29.59 3.95
N ASP A 588 -64.13 29.81 4.78
CA ASP A 588 -64.10 30.80 5.84
C ASP A 588 -64.83 30.23 7.07
N ALA A 589 -64.14 30.23 8.22
CA ALA A 589 -64.62 29.68 9.49
C ALA A 589 -65.55 30.65 10.26
N ASP A 590 -65.53 31.94 9.94
CA ASP A 590 -66.29 32.98 10.64
C ASP A 590 -67.46 33.51 9.80
N LEU A 591 -67.38 33.42 8.47
CA LEU A 591 -68.42 33.90 7.56
C LEU A 591 -69.64 32.98 7.54
N GLN A 592 -70.81 33.54 7.86
CA GLN A 592 -72.09 32.82 7.80
C GLN A 592 -72.70 32.82 6.40
N ILE A 593 -73.24 31.67 5.99
CA ILE A 593 -73.89 31.43 4.70
C ILE A 593 -75.04 32.40 4.43
N GLY A 594 -75.84 32.77 5.43
CA GLY A 594 -76.95 33.72 5.26
C GLY A 594 -76.52 35.16 4.98
N SER A 595 -75.31 35.53 5.44
CA SER A 595 -74.71 36.84 5.22
C SER A 595 -73.95 36.94 3.89
N ALA A 596 -73.50 35.79 3.38
CA ALA A 596 -72.78 35.68 2.13
C ALA A 596 -73.73 35.90 0.92
N PRO A 597 -73.49 36.91 0.07
CA PRO A 597 -74.35 37.18 -1.09
C PRO A 597 -74.36 36.03 -2.11
N GLU A 598 -73.29 35.25 -2.19
CA GLU A 598 -73.11 34.11 -3.11
C GLU A 598 -74.12 32.99 -2.86
N PHE A 599 -74.65 32.88 -1.64
CA PHE A 599 -75.52 31.79 -1.22
C PHE A 599 -77.01 32.05 -1.50
N LYS A 600 -77.42 33.29 -1.82
CA LYS A 600 -78.82 33.65 -2.13
C LYS A 600 -79.28 33.07 -3.47
N GLY A 601 -79.97 31.92 -3.44
CA GLY A 601 -80.44 31.22 -4.65
C GLY A 601 -79.34 30.43 -5.35
N ALA A 602 -78.33 29.99 -4.59
CA ALA A 602 -77.09 29.44 -5.11
C ALA A 602 -77.25 28.10 -5.84
N ASN A 603 -76.53 28.00 -6.96
CA ASN A 603 -76.17 26.75 -7.60
C ASN A 603 -74.64 26.63 -7.55
N PHE A 604 -74.11 25.58 -6.94
CA PHE A 604 -72.68 25.31 -6.87
C PHE A 604 -72.30 24.09 -7.70
N LEU A 605 -71.04 24.05 -8.13
CA LEU A 605 -70.38 22.94 -8.79
C LEU A 605 -69.19 22.54 -7.91
N ILE A 606 -69.00 21.25 -7.69
CA ILE A 606 -67.84 20.70 -6.99
C ILE A 606 -66.87 20.14 -8.01
N GLU A 607 -65.62 20.56 -7.95
CA GLU A 607 -64.51 20.01 -8.76
C GLU A 607 -63.41 19.53 -7.81
N TYR A 608 -62.81 18.36 -8.09
CA TYR A 608 -61.66 17.89 -7.33
C TYR A 608 -60.43 18.71 -7.67
N ILE A 609 -59.59 18.98 -6.67
CA ILE A 609 -58.28 19.58 -6.87
C ILE A 609 -57.40 18.48 -7.48
N ILE A 610 -56.92 18.71 -8.70
CA ILE A 610 -55.89 17.87 -9.30
C ILE A 610 -54.58 18.35 -8.68
N GLU A 611 -54.04 17.58 -7.75
CA GLU A 611 -52.63 17.70 -7.40
C GLU A 611 -51.88 17.15 -8.62
N ASP A 612 -51.15 18.01 -9.33
CA ASP A 612 -50.12 17.54 -10.25
C ASP A 612 -49.10 16.84 -9.35
N ASP A 613 -49.24 15.53 -9.20
CA ASP A 613 -48.23 14.68 -8.59
C ASP A 613 -46.96 14.95 -9.40
N ASP A 614 -46.01 15.66 -8.80
CA ASP A 614 -44.67 15.84 -9.34
C ASP A 614 -44.15 14.44 -9.67
N GLU A 615 -44.20 14.11 -10.97
CA GLU A 615 -43.41 13.06 -11.57
C GLU A 615 -41.96 13.40 -11.20
N GLU A 616 -41.47 12.80 -10.12
CA GLU A 616 -40.05 12.48 -9.98
C GLU A 616 -39.73 11.55 -11.15
N GLU A 617 -39.55 12.16 -12.33
CA GLU A 617 -38.79 11.59 -13.43
C GLU A 617 -37.44 11.21 -12.83
N GLY A 618 -37.30 9.93 -12.51
CA GLY A 618 -36.01 9.34 -12.29
C GLY A 618 -35.16 9.65 -13.51
N GLU A 619 -34.14 10.48 -13.33
CA GLU A 619 -33.02 10.58 -14.24
C GLU A 619 -32.38 9.18 -14.32
N GLU A 620 -32.91 8.34 -15.21
CA GLU A 620 -32.14 7.27 -15.81
C GLU A 620 -31.02 7.96 -16.59
N GLY A 621 -29.83 7.99 -15.98
CA GLY A 621 -28.60 8.39 -16.65
C GLY A 621 -28.37 7.50 -17.86
N GLU A 622 -28.78 7.98 -19.03
CA GLU A 622 -28.27 7.51 -20.31
C GLU A 622 -26.76 7.73 -20.30
N GLY A 623 -26.02 6.62 -20.14
CA GLY A 623 -24.60 6.59 -20.41
C GLY A 623 -24.36 6.91 -21.89
N GLU A 624 -23.85 8.11 -22.16
CA GLU A 624 -23.23 8.46 -23.42
C GLU A 624 -22.05 7.51 -23.69
N GLU A 625 -22.25 6.49 -24.52
CA GLU A 625 -21.18 5.90 -25.31
C GLU A 625 -20.75 6.91 -26.39
N ALA A 626 -19.78 7.74 -26.04
CA ALA A 626 -18.99 8.51 -27.00
C ALA A 626 -17.63 7.85 -27.23
N LYS A 627 -17.51 7.19 -28.40
CA LYS A 627 -16.31 6.91 -29.22
C LYS A 627 -14.99 6.52 -28.56
#